data_AF-A0A8J4Y913-F1
#
_entry.id   AF-A0A8J4Y913-F1
#
_cell.length_a   1.000
_cell.length_b   1.000
_cell.length_c   1.000
_cell.angle_alpha   90.00
_cell.angle_beta   90.00
_cell.angle_gamma   90.00
#
_symmetry.space_group_name_H-M   'P 1'
#
loop_
_entity.id
_entity.type
_entity.pdbx_description
1 polymer ?
#
loop_
_entity_poly.entity_id
_entity_poly.type
_entity_poly.pdbx_seq_one_letter_code
_entity_poly.pdbx_strand_id
1 'polypeptide(L)'
;MWRYCLPLLILVLGHSGGIACPFSLLSWATDTAVYKLHLAGYKWNPGTTHCGKDGPRCSCYDVEDYSEEPILYDLIQDPYEDNPIPADSKKYAAIVALLLQFQAEWRERVPYPPSLFHNVPNMVLSPWLQPLRSIS
;
A
#
# COMPACT_ATOMS: atom_id res chain seq x y z
N MET A 1 30.06 -7.38 16.93
CA MET A 1 29.95 -8.53 16.01
C MET A 1 28.50 -9.00 16.05
N TRP A 2 27.62 -8.39 15.25
CA TRP A 2 26.21 -8.76 15.13
C TRP A 2 26.03 -9.29 13.71
N ARG A 3 25.80 -10.60 13.60
CA ARG A 3 25.60 -11.34 12.35
C ARG A 3 24.17 -11.86 12.36
N TYR A 4 23.18 -11.07 11.92
CA TYR A 4 21.88 -11.52 11.41
C TYR A 4 21.23 -10.37 10.61
N CYS A 5 21.74 -10.05 9.43
CA CYS A 5 21.01 -9.24 8.44
C CYS A 5 20.08 -10.17 7.65
N LEU A 6 18.90 -10.46 8.20
CA LEU A 6 17.77 -10.87 7.39
C LEU A 6 17.18 -9.59 6.77
N PRO A 7 16.91 -9.53 5.46
CA PRO A 7 16.20 -8.41 4.89
C PRO A 7 14.83 -8.33 5.56
N LEU A 8 14.61 -7.27 6.34
CA LEU A 8 13.36 -7.01 7.01
C LEU A 8 12.36 -6.56 5.95
N LEU A 9 11.53 -7.49 5.49
CA LEU A 9 10.44 -7.20 4.58
C LEU A 9 9.30 -6.56 5.38
N ILE A 10 9.25 -5.22 5.38
CA ILE A 10 8.13 -4.49 5.97
C ILE A 10 7.03 -4.44 4.92
N LEU A 11 6.05 -5.31 5.04
CA LEU A 11 4.75 -5.10 4.40
C LEU A 11 4.10 -3.94 5.17
N VAL A 12 4.40 -2.71 4.74
CA VAL A 12 3.72 -1.53 5.27
C VAL A 12 2.30 -1.61 4.73
N LEU A 13 1.44 -2.30 5.47
CA LEU A 13 0.01 -1.98 5.49
C LEU A 13 -0.05 -0.54 6.01
N GLY A 14 -0.02 0.42 5.09
CA GLY A 14 -0.07 1.84 5.41
C GLY A 14 -1.32 2.17 6.21
N HIS A 15 -1.18 2.16 7.53
CA HIS A 15 -2.12 2.77 8.48
C HIS A 15 -1.64 4.19 8.84
N SER A 16 -1.00 4.88 7.90
CA SER A 16 -0.73 6.31 7.99
C SER A 16 -1.85 7.07 7.27
N GLY A 17 -2.83 7.54 8.04
CA GLY A 17 -3.63 8.73 7.69
C GLY A 17 -4.14 8.85 6.24
N GLY A 18 -4.81 7.82 5.71
CA GLY A 18 -5.66 7.93 4.52
C GLY A 18 -4.96 7.73 3.18
N ILE A 19 -5.53 6.82 2.38
CA ILE A 19 -5.28 6.61 0.94
C ILE A 19 -4.06 5.73 0.60
N ALA A 20 -4.04 4.48 1.09
CA ALA A 20 -3.33 3.42 0.36
C ALA A 20 -4.32 2.27 0.18
N CYS A 21 -4.55 1.87 -1.07
CA CYS A 21 -5.39 0.71 -1.34
C CYS A 21 -4.62 -0.52 -0.83
N PRO A 22 -5.20 -1.35 0.05
CA PRO A 22 -4.44 -2.28 0.87
C PRO A 22 -3.69 -3.37 0.08
N PHE A 23 -3.93 -3.49 -1.22
CA PHE A 23 -3.34 -4.51 -2.09
C PHE A 23 -2.41 -3.97 -3.17
N SER A 24 -2.33 -2.65 -3.34
CA SER A 24 -1.64 -2.05 -4.48
C SER A 24 -0.18 -1.69 -4.19
N LEU A 25 0.34 -2.04 -3.00
CA LEU A 25 1.63 -1.54 -2.55
C LEU A 25 2.43 -2.62 -1.83
N LEU A 26 3.64 -2.87 -2.31
CA LEU A 26 4.62 -3.75 -1.68
C LEU A 26 5.90 -2.98 -1.38
N SER A 27 6.58 -3.34 -0.29
CA SER A 27 7.87 -2.74 0.04
C SER A 27 8.88 -3.80 0.45
N TRP A 28 10.12 -3.64 -0.03
CA TRP A 28 11.24 -4.52 0.29
C TRP A 28 12.47 -3.71 0.67
N ALA A 29 12.99 -3.95 1.87
CA ALA A 29 14.16 -3.26 2.39
C ALA A 29 15.37 -4.19 2.47
N THR A 30 16.52 -3.64 2.11
CA THR A 30 17.85 -4.18 2.35
C THR A 30 18.64 -3.21 3.22
N ASP A 31 19.89 -3.55 3.55
CA ASP A 31 20.79 -2.63 4.28
C ASP A 31 21.10 -1.35 3.50
N THR A 32 20.87 -1.31 2.18
CA THR A 32 21.29 -0.21 1.30
C THR A 32 20.18 0.37 0.41
N ALA A 33 19.01 -0.27 0.35
CA ALA A 33 17.92 0.15 -0.53
C ALA A 33 16.57 -0.17 0.10
N VAL A 34 15.55 0.62 -0.24
CA VAL A 34 14.17 0.39 0.15
C VAL A 34 13.32 0.54 -1.10
N TYR A 35 12.84 -0.58 -1.61
CA TYR A 35 12.05 -0.63 -2.82
C TYR A 35 10.57 -0.57 -2.50
N LYS A 36 9.81 0.16 -3.31
CA LYS A 36 8.35 0.25 -3.20
C LYS A 36 7.72 0.05 -4.57
N LEU A 37 6.84 -0.95 -4.65
CA LEU A 37 6.15 -1.37 -5.86
C LEU A 37 4.68 -0.97 -5.77
N HIS A 38 4.21 -0.28 -6.79
CA HIS A 38 2.80 0.09 -6.97
C HIS A 38 2.19 -0.79 -8.07
N LEU A 39 1.11 -1.48 -7.73
CA LEU A 39 0.28 -2.26 -8.64
C LEU A 39 -0.99 -1.52 -9.06
N ALA A 40 -1.30 -0.42 -8.39
CA ALA A 40 -2.36 0.49 -8.77
C ALA A 40 -2.08 1.87 -8.16
N GLY A 41 -2.55 2.91 -8.83
CA GLY A 41 -2.38 4.31 -8.44
C GLY A 41 -3.67 5.11 -8.52
N TYR A 42 -3.66 6.30 -7.94
CA TYR A 42 -4.79 7.21 -8.12
C TYR A 42 -4.70 7.91 -9.48
N LYS A 43 -5.85 8.11 -10.13
CA LYS A 43 -5.95 8.89 -11.37
C LYS A 43 -5.81 10.38 -11.05
N TRP A 44 -4.58 10.89 -11.10
CA TRP A 44 -4.33 12.30 -10.84
C TRP A 44 -4.99 13.20 -11.87
N ASN A 45 -5.54 14.33 -11.41
CA ASN A 45 -5.92 15.39 -12.32
C ASN A 45 -4.65 16.00 -12.93
N PRO A 46 -4.65 16.37 -14.23
CA PRO A 46 -3.48 16.96 -14.86
C PRO A 46 -2.91 18.14 -14.07
N GLY A 47 -1.62 18.09 -13.74
CA GLY A 47 -0.93 19.12 -12.96
C GLY A 47 -1.11 19.04 -11.44
N THR A 48 -1.67 17.95 -10.91
CA THR A 48 -1.85 17.74 -9.46
C THR A 48 -1.16 16.46 -9.00
N THR A 49 -0.74 16.45 -7.73
CA THR A 49 -0.20 15.27 -7.01
C THR A 49 -1.02 14.97 -5.75
N HIS A 50 -2.23 15.54 -5.66
CA HIS A 50 -3.13 15.36 -4.53
C HIS A 50 -4.56 15.18 -5.01
N CYS A 51 -5.35 14.46 -4.23
CA CYS A 51 -6.79 14.42 -4.39
C CYS A 51 -7.41 15.58 -3.60
N GLY A 52 -8.50 16.14 -4.13
CA GLY A 52 -9.14 17.32 -3.52
C GLY A 52 -10.11 18.02 -4.46
N LYS A 53 -9.91 17.89 -5.77
CA LYS A 53 -10.81 18.47 -6.77
C LYS A 53 -12.17 17.76 -6.82
N ASP A 54 -12.16 16.43 -6.75
CA ASP A 54 -13.36 15.58 -6.94
C ASP A 54 -13.87 14.94 -5.62
N GLY A 55 -13.26 15.28 -4.49
CA GLY A 55 -13.66 14.79 -3.17
C GLY A 55 -12.59 15.00 -2.10
N PRO A 56 -12.94 14.86 -0.81
CA PRO A 56 -12.03 15.12 0.30
C PRO A 56 -10.94 14.05 0.50
N ARG A 57 -11.01 12.92 -0.24
CA ARG A 57 -10.14 11.75 -0.10
C ARG A 57 -9.95 11.09 -1.46
N CYS A 58 -8.81 10.48 -1.69
CA CYS A 58 -8.60 9.72 -2.92
C CYS A 58 -9.28 8.36 -2.78
N SER A 59 -10.05 7.99 -3.79
CA SER A 59 -10.81 6.75 -3.84
C SER A 59 -9.92 5.58 -4.23
N CYS A 60 -10.20 4.41 -3.66
CA CYS A 60 -9.61 3.13 -4.06
C CYS A 60 -10.51 2.32 -5.01
N TYR A 61 -11.65 2.86 -5.41
CA TYR A 61 -12.60 2.18 -6.30
C TYR A 61 -12.39 2.51 -7.78
N ASP A 62 -11.82 3.68 -8.07
CA ASP A 62 -11.52 4.15 -9.43
C ASP A 62 -10.04 4.52 -9.49
N VAL A 63 -9.22 3.48 -9.66
CA VAL A 63 -7.76 3.57 -9.67
C VAL A 63 -7.22 3.28 -11.06
N GLU A 64 -6.03 3.77 -11.34
CA GLU A 64 -5.25 3.33 -12.49
C GLU A 64 -4.59 1.99 -12.15
N ASP A 65 -4.71 1.03 -13.06
CA ASP A 65 -4.19 -0.32 -12.88
C ASP A 65 -2.79 -0.42 -13.47
N TYR A 66 -1.82 -0.80 -12.63
CA TYR A 66 -0.43 -1.03 -13.01
C TYR A 66 -0.07 -2.52 -12.86
N SER A 67 -1.05 -3.42 -12.80
CA SER A 67 -0.78 -4.84 -12.57
C SER A 67 0.03 -5.50 -13.69
N GLU A 68 -0.12 -5.05 -14.94
CA GLU A 68 0.65 -5.55 -16.09
C GLU A 68 2.08 -4.97 -16.15
N GLU A 69 2.23 -3.67 -15.85
CA GLU A 69 3.52 -2.99 -15.78
C GLU A 69 3.61 -2.17 -14.47
N PRO A 70 3.99 -2.80 -13.34
CA PRO A 70 4.06 -2.15 -12.04
C PRO A 70 5.02 -0.96 -11.98
N ILE A 71 4.75 0.01 -11.11
CA ILE A 71 5.66 1.13 -10.92
C ILE A 71 6.56 0.86 -9.72
N LEU A 72 7.88 0.90 -9.90
CA LEU A 72 8.86 0.59 -8.86
C LEU A 72 9.72 1.81 -8.53
N TYR A 73 9.89 2.10 -7.25
CA TYR A 73 10.74 3.19 -6.73
C TYR A 73 11.82 2.65 -5.79
N ASP A 74 12.94 3.37 -5.69
CA ASP A 74 13.99 3.17 -4.69
C ASP A 74 13.94 4.34 -3.70
N LEU A 75 13.23 4.17 -2.58
CA LEU A 75 12.93 5.22 -1.61
C LEU A 75 14.15 5.78 -0.88
N ILE A 76 15.30 5.11 -0.96
CA ILE A 76 16.56 5.67 -0.43
C ILE A 76 17.09 6.76 -1.36
N GLN A 77 16.91 6.60 -2.67
CA GLN A 77 17.38 7.56 -3.67
C GLN A 77 16.28 8.56 -4.07
N ASP A 78 15.02 8.12 -4.04
CA ASP A 78 13.84 8.84 -4.48
C ASP A 78 12.73 8.75 -3.42
N PRO A 79 12.86 9.45 -2.28
CA PRO A 79 11.89 9.38 -1.18
C PRO A 79 10.52 9.99 -1.52
N TYR A 80 10.45 10.81 -2.58
CA TYR A 80 9.22 11.46 -3.03
C TYR A 80 8.48 10.67 -4.12
N GLU A 81 9.08 9.58 -4.62
CA GLU A 81 8.48 8.73 -5.66
C GLU A 81 8.24 9.48 -6.98
N ASP A 82 9.15 10.37 -7.36
CA ASP A 82 9.04 11.18 -8.58
C ASP A 82 9.73 10.51 -9.78
N ASN A 83 10.66 9.57 -9.54
CA ASN A 83 11.57 9.01 -10.54
C ASN A 83 11.51 7.47 -10.51
N PRO A 84 10.55 6.85 -11.21
CA PRO A 84 10.42 5.41 -11.21
C PRO A 84 11.62 4.73 -11.87
N ILE A 85 11.96 3.54 -11.39
CA ILE A 85 12.98 2.69 -11.98
C ILE A 85 12.46 2.22 -13.36
N PRO A 86 13.22 2.41 -14.45
CA PRO A 86 12.78 2.05 -15.80
C PRO A 86 12.45 0.55 -15.92
N ALA A 87 11.31 0.25 -16.55
CA ALA A 87 10.79 -1.11 -16.72
C ALA A 87 11.70 -2.02 -17.58
N ASP A 88 12.48 -1.42 -18.48
CA ASP A 88 13.46 -2.10 -19.33
C ASP A 88 14.78 -2.45 -18.59
N SER A 89 14.95 -1.97 -17.36
CA SER A 89 16.17 -2.21 -16.60
C SER A 89 16.21 -3.63 -16.00
N LYS A 90 17.40 -4.23 -15.96
CA LYS A 90 17.60 -5.53 -15.29
C LYS A 90 17.27 -5.47 -13.79
N LYS A 91 17.52 -4.31 -13.16
CA LYS A 91 17.23 -4.06 -11.73
C LYS A 91 15.73 -4.16 -11.48
N TYR A 92 14.93 -3.52 -12.34
CA TYR A 92 13.47 -3.59 -12.26
C TYR A 92 12.97 -5.03 -12.36
N ALA A 93 13.34 -5.75 -13.42
CA ALA A 93 12.84 -7.11 -13.66
C ALA A 93 13.13 -8.06 -12.48
N ALA A 94 14.32 -7.98 -11.88
CA ALA A 94 14.69 -8.81 -10.75
C ALA A 94 13.87 -8.51 -9.48
N ILE A 95 13.65 -7.22 -9.17
CA ILE A 95 12.97 -6.80 -7.94
C ILE A 95 11.46 -7.02 -8.07
N VAL A 96 10.87 -6.71 -9.22
CA VAL A 96 9.45 -6.92 -9.47
C VAL A 96 9.09 -8.41 -9.39
N ALA A 97 9.88 -9.29 -10.02
CA ALA A 97 9.66 -10.74 -9.93
C ALA A 97 9.69 -11.23 -8.48
N LEU A 98 10.66 -10.77 -7.68
CA LEU A 98 10.77 -11.12 -6.26
C LEU A 98 9.55 -10.65 -5.46
N LEU A 99 9.15 -9.38 -5.63
CA LEU A 99 8.03 -8.79 -4.90
C LEU A 99 6.68 -9.43 -5.28
N LEU A 100 6.45 -9.71 -6.56
CA LEU A 100 5.23 -10.37 -7.03
C LEU A 100 5.14 -11.81 -6.56
N GLN A 101 6.24 -12.56 -6.59
CA GLN A 101 6.30 -13.90 -6.01
C GLN A 101 5.93 -13.86 -4.53
N PHE A 102 6.55 -12.96 -3.77
CA PHE A 102 6.23 -12.80 -2.36
C PHE A 102 4.75 -12.45 -2.13
N GLN A 103 4.18 -11.57 -2.96
CA GLN A 103 2.76 -11.22 -2.88
C GLN A 103 1.86 -12.45 -3.03
N ALA A 104 2.14 -13.30 -4.02
CA ALA A 104 1.39 -14.51 -4.29
C ALA A 104 1.44 -15.45 -3.08
N GLU A 105 2.64 -15.74 -2.57
CA GLU A 105 2.83 -16.59 -1.40
C GLU A 105 2.17 -16.01 -0.13
N TRP A 106 2.17 -14.69 0.03
CA TRP A 106 1.53 -14.04 1.17
C TRP A 106 0.01 -14.14 1.08
N ARG A 107 -0.57 -13.94 -0.11
CA ARG A 107 -2.02 -14.06 -0.35
C ARG A 107 -2.55 -15.47 -0.08
N GLU A 108 -1.76 -16.50 -0.38
CA GLU A 108 -2.12 -17.89 -0.07
C GLU A 108 -2.08 -18.19 1.44
N ARG A 109 -1.14 -17.58 2.17
CA ARG A 109 -0.93 -17.84 3.60
C ARG A 109 -1.82 -17.02 4.52
N VAL A 110 -2.22 -15.82 4.11
CA VAL A 110 -2.91 -14.85 4.96
C VAL A 110 -4.33 -14.63 4.43
N PRO A 111 -5.33 -15.39 4.93
CA PRO A 111 -6.71 -15.13 4.59
C PRO A 111 -7.14 -13.78 5.18
N TYR A 112 -7.87 -12.99 4.39
CA TYR A 112 -8.41 -11.73 4.86
C TYR A 112 -9.55 -11.97 5.85
N PRO A 113 -9.55 -11.28 7.01
CA PRO A 113 -10.71 -11.29 7.87
C PRO A 113 -11.91 -10.67 7.12
N PRO A 114 -13.14 -11.05 7.48
CA PRO A 114 -14.32 -10.40 6.93
C PRO A 114 -14.24 -8.89 7.21
N SER A 115 -14.52 -8.08 6.20
CA SER A 115 -14.48 -6.63 6.34
C SER A 115 -15.58 -6.18 7.31
N LEU A 116 -15.17 -5.47 8.37
CA LEU A 116 -16.10 -4.77 9.28
C LEU A 116 -16.92 -3.69 8.57
N PHE A 117 -16.47 -3.26 7.40
CA PHE A 117 -17.02 -2.18 6.59
C PHE A 117 -17.79 -2.70 5.37
N HIS A 118 -18.03 -4.02 5.26
CA HIS A 118 -18.73 -4.61 4.11
C HIS A 118 -20.23 -4.30 4.11
N ASN A 119 -20.84 -4.06 5.27
CA ASN A 119 -22.27 -3.84 5.39
C ASN A 119 -22.59 -2.53 6.14
N VAL A 120 -23.66 -1.88 5.70
CA VAL A 120 -24.13 -0.61 6.28
C VAL A 120 -24.43 -0.71 7.79
N PRO A 121 -25.04 -1.79 8.32
CA PRO A 121 -25.33 -1.89 9.75
C PRO A 121 -24.09 -1.81 10.65
N ASN A 122 -22.93 -2.32 10.22
CA ASN A 122 -21.69 -2.24 11.01
C ASN A 122 -21.04 -0.85 10.96
N MET A 123 -21.41 0.00 9.99
CA MET A 123 -20.97 1.39 9.91
C MET A 123 -21.87 2.35 10.68
N VAL A 124 -23.14 1.98 10.91
CA VAL A 124 -24.10 2.85 11.60
C VAL A 124 -23.78 2.86 13.10
N LEU A 125 -23.57 4.06 13.63
CA LEU A 125 -23.43 4.28 15.06
C LEU A 125 -24.68 3.76 15.77
N SER A 126 -24.49 2.66 16.48
CA SER A 126 -25.55 2.02 17.25
C SER A 126 -25.63 2.66 18.63
N PRO A 127 -26.76 3.30 19.02
CA PRO A 127 -26.89 4.00 20.29
C PRO A 127 -26.58 3.14 21.52
N TRP A 128 -26.87 1.84 21.45
CA TRP A 128 -26.63 0.86 22.53
C TRP A 128 -25.17 0.41 22.67
N LEU A 129 -24.28 0.82 21.75
CA LEU A 129 -22.83 0.58 21.86
C LEU A 129 -22.07 1.79 22.45
N GLN A 130 -22.78 2.87 22.79
CA GLN A 130 -22.16 4.02 23.44
C GLN A 130 -21.82 3.68 24.90
N PRO A 131 -20.59 3.95 25.37
CA PRO A 131 -20.25 3.73 26.77
C PRO A 131 -21.14 4.60 27.66
N LEU A 132 -21.96 3.95 28.50
CA LEU A 132 -22.71 4.65 29.53
C LEU A 132 -21.74 5.01 30.66
N ARG A 133 -21.72 6.28 31.04
CA ARG A 133 -20.98 6.69 32.24
C ARG A 133 -21.68 6.06 33.45
N SER A 134 -21.00 5.18 34.18
CA SER A 134 -21.52 4.67 35.45
C SER A 134 -21.72 5.85 36.41
N ILE A 135 -22.91 5.99 36.96
CA ILE A 135 -23.18 6.93 38.06
C ILE A 135 -22.50 6.32 39.29
N SER A 136 -21.33 6.85 39.66
CA SER A 136 -20.64 6.57 40.92
C SER A 136 -21.23 7.39 42.05
#